data_AF-A0A942S8T9-F1
#
_entry.id   AF-A0A942S8T9-F1
#
_cell.length_a   1.000
_cell.length_b   1.000
_cell.length_c   1.000
_cell.angle_alpha   90.00
_cell.angle_beta   90.00
_cell.angle_gamma   90.00
#
_symmetry.space_group_name_H-M   'P 1'
#
loop_
_entity.id
_entity.type
_entity.pdbx_description
1 polymer ?
#
loop_
_entity_poly.entity_id
_entity_poly.type
_entity_poly.pdbx_seq_one_letter_code
_entity_poly.pdbx_strand_id
1 'polypeptide(L)' 'ALYQACLNAAPGEEVFLDIPVTNPAAVNLIKKHNSTYVFECARMYYGKPPEVALNMIFGITTFELG' A
#
# COMPACT_ATOMS: atom_id res chain seq x y z
N ALA A 1 7.05 3.69 12.18
CA ALA A 1 6.76 2.94 13.42
C ALA A 1 5.91 1.71 13.11
N LEU A 2 4.67 1.87 12.61
CA LEU A 2 3.78 0.73 12.34
C LEU A 2 4.34 -0.28 11.32
N TYR A 3 4.78 0.17 10.14
CA TYR A 3 5.37 -0.73 9.14
C TYR A 3 6.57 -1.52 9.70
N GLN A 4 7.44 -0.86 10.47
CA GLN A 4 8.54 -1.53 11.15
C GLN A 4 8.07 -2.60 12.15
N ALA A 5 6.97 -2.35 12.87
CA ALA A 5 6.39 -3.33 13.76
C ALA A 5 5.85 -4.55 12.99
N CYS A 6 5.27 -4.36 11.80
CA CYS A 6 4.87 -5.46 10.93
C CYS A 6 6.08 -6.30 10.47
N LEU A 7 7.17 -5.65 10.06
CA LEU A 7 8.41 -6.36 9.69
C LEU A 7 8.97 -7.16 10.88
N ASN A 8 8.93 -6.60 12.09
CA ASN A 8 9.40 -7.28 13.29
C ASN A 8 8.50 -8.46 13.70
N ALA A 9 7.23 -8.47 13.29
CA ALA A 9 6.29 -9.55 13.57
C ALA A 9 6.44 -10.75 12.61
N ALA A 10 7.14 -10.59 11.49
CA ALA A 10 7.34 -11.61 10.46
C ALA A 10 8.86 -11.83 10.18
N PRO A 11 9.66 -12.27 11.18
CA PRO A 11 11.10 -12.39 11.04
C PRO A 11 11.48 -13.50 10.04
N GLY A 12 12.22 -13.13 8.99
CA GLY A 12 12.68 -14.08 7.97
C GLY A 12 11.62 -14.44 6.92
N GLU A 13 10.44 -13.82 7.00
CA GLU A 13 9.35 -14.00 6.03
C GLU A 13 9.20 -12.78 5.12
N GLU A 14 8.52 -12.97 3.99
CA GLU A 14 8.18 -11.88 3.07
C GLU A 14 6.92 -11.15 3.55
N VAL A 15 6.99 -9.81 3.59
CA VAL A 15 5.85 -8.96 3.91
C VAL A 15 5.41 -8.24 2.64
N PHE A 16 4.20 -8.54 2.19
CA PHE A 16 3.56 -7.89 1.06
C PHE A 16 2.72 -6.70 1.55
N LEU A 17 2.77 -5.61 0.79
CA LEU A 17 2.00 -4.40 1.08
C LEU A 17 1.53 -3.78 -0.23
N ASP A 18 0.22 -3.81 -0.45
CA ASP A 18 -0.41 -3.18 -1.59
C ASP A 18 -0.63 -1.70 -1.30
N ILE A 19 0.08 -0.83 -2.02
CA ILE A 19 0.01 0.62 -1.80
C ILE A 19 -0.78 1.34 -2.89
N PRO A 20 -1.47 2.45 -2.58
CA PRO A 20 -1.93 3.36 -3.61
C PRO A 20 -0.73 4.10 -4.22
N VAL A 21 -0.32 3.76 -5.44
CA VAL A 21 0.80 4.44 -6.13
C VAL A 21 0.56 5.93 -6.39
N THR A 22 -0.71 6.34 -6.37
CA THR A 22 -1.15 7.74 -6.43
C THR A 22 -0.92 8.50 -5.12
N ASN A 23 -0.57 7.83 -4.02
CA ASN A 23 -0.10 8.45 -2.79
C ASN A 23 1.45 8.46 -2.77
N PRO A 24 2.09 9.62 -3.02
CA PRO A 24 3.56 9.70 -3.05
C PRO A 24 4.22 9.36 -1.72
N ALA A 25 3.53 9.58 -0.58
CA ALA A 25 4.05 9.22 0.73
C ALA A 25 4.12 7.70 0.92
N ALA A 26 3.15 6.94 0.39
CA ALA A 26 3.18 5.49 0.40
C ALA A 26 4.31 4.93 -0.50
N VAL A 27 4.51 5.53 -1.68
CA VAL A 27 5.63 5.20 -2.56
C VAL A 27 6.99 5.50 -1.91
N ASN A 28 7.11 6.61 -1.18
CA ASN A 28 8.34 6.94 -0.47
C ASN A 28 8.60 5.99 0.71
N LEU A 29 7.56 5.48 1.37
CA LEU A 29 7.68 4.48 2.43
C LEU A 29 8.35 3.20 1.91
N ILE A 30 7.81 2.60 0.83
CA ILE A 30 8.36 1.35 0.27
C ILE A 30 9.77 1.55 -0.28
N LYS A 31 10.07 2.72 -0.86
CA LYS A 31 11.42 3.04 -1.37
C LYS A 31 12.44 3.12 -0.24
N LYS A 32 12.07 3.76 0.87
CA LYS A 32 12.94 3.86 2.05
C LYS A 32 13.29 2.49 2.63
N HIS A 33 12.41 1.51 2.47
CA HIS A 33 12.60 0.15 2.96
C HIS A 33 13.14 -0.82 1.89
N ASN A 34 13.56 -0.31 0.71
CA ASN A 34 14.09 -1.10 -0.39
C ASN A 34 13.17 -2.26 -0.81
N SER A 35 11.85 -2.05 -0.78
CA SER A 35 10.88 -3.06 -1.19
C SER A 35 11.01 -3.39 -2.69
N THR A 36 10.68 -4.63 -3.04
CA THR A 36 10.65 -5.10 -4.43
C THR A 36 9.24 -4.98 -4.99
N TYR A 37 9.10 -4.46 -6.21
CA TYR A 37 7.84 -4.47 -6.94
C TYR A 37 7.46 -5.90 -7.34
N VAL A 38 6.20 -6.29 -7.12
CA VAL A 38 5.66 -7.61 -7.50
C VAL A 38 4.67 -7.45 -8.65
N PHE A 39 3.55 -6.77 -8.41
CA PHE A 39 2.57 -6.37 -9.42
C PHE A 39 1.70 -5.22 -8.90
N GLU A 40 0.82 -4.69 -9.74
CA GLU A 40 -0.20 -3.73 -9.34
C GLU A 40 -1.51 -3.92 -10.11
N CYS A 41 -2.59 -3.31 -9.61
CA CYS A 41 -3.89 -3.25 -10.27
C CYS A 41 -4.38 -1.80 -10.32
N ALA A 42 -5.15 -1.48 -11.35
CA ALA A 42 -5.82 -0.19 -11.44
C ALA A 42 -7.13 -0.24 -10.62
N ARG A 43 -7.31 0.72 -9.72
CA ARG A 43 -8.61 0.94 -9.07
C ARG A 43 -9.53 1.69 -10.02
N MET A 44 -10.65 1.07 -10.38
CA MET A 44 -11.61 1.60 -11.35
C MET A 44 -12.93 1.98 -10.68
N TYR A 45 -13.58 3.01 -11.20
CA TYR A 45 -14.90 3.43 -10.75
C TYR A 45 -15.81 3.65 -11.95
N TYR A 46 -17.07 3.24 -11.83
CA TYR A 46 -18.11 3.67 -12.75
C TYR A 46 -18.69 4.99 -12.25
N GLY A 47 -18.50 6.07 -13.00
CA GLY A 47 -18.93 7.42 -12.60
C GLY A 47 -17.92 8.14 -11.70
N LYS A 48 -18.41 8.97 -10.78
CA LYS A 48 -17.55 9.77 -9.88
C LYS A 48 -16.89 8.85 -8.83
N PRO A 49 -15.55 8.87 -8.70
CA PRO A 49 -14.87 8.18 -7.62
C PRO A 49 -15.35 8.65 -6.22
N PRO A 50 -15.38 7.75 -5.21
CA PRO A 50 -15.67 8.14 -3.84
C PRO A 50 -14.63 9.13 -3.32
N GLU A 51 -15.10 10.08 -2.51
CA GLU A 51 -14.22 11.03 -1.85
C GLU A 51 -13.59 10.36 -0.62
N VAL A 52 -12.32 10.00 -0.75
CA VAL A 52 -11.53 9.38 0.32
C VAL A 52 -10.28 10.20 0.57
N ALA A 53 -9.80 10.18 1.81
CA ALA A 53 -8.54 10.83 2.19
C ALA A 53 -7.33 10.01 1.69
N LEU A 54 -7.15 9.92 0.37
CA LEU A 54 -6.14 9.07 -0.29
C LEU A 54 -4.71 9.27 0.25
N ASN A 55 -4.36 10.51 0.61
CA ASN A 55 -3.05 10.85 1.19
C ASN A 55 -2.80 10.20 2.56
N MET A 56 -3.86 9.73 3.24
CA MET A 56 -3.80 9.03 4.52
C MET A 56 -3.81 7.50 4.36
N ILE A 57 -3.94 6.98 3.14
CA ILE A 57 -4.01 5.55 2.84
C ILE A 57 -2.63 5.07 2.39
N PHE A 58 -2.02 4.21 3.21
CA PHE A 58 -0.69 3.62 2.95
C PHE A 58 -0.73 2.15 2.56
N GLY A 59 -1.88 1.50 2.73
CA GLY A 59 -2.11 0.11 2.35
C GLY A 59 -3.59 -0.09 2.06
N ILE A 60 -3.92 -0.95 1.10
CA ILE A 60 -5.28 -1.45 0.89
C ILE A 60 -5.48 -2.76 1.67
N THR A 61 -6.72 -3.07 2.04
CA THR A 61 -7.00 -4.27 2.83
C THR A 61 -6.88 -5.53 1.98
N THR A 62 -7.58 -5.53 0.83
CA THR A 62 -7.49 -6.55 -0.23
C THR A 62 -7.83 -5.90 -1.57
N PHE A 63 -7.52 -6.56 -2.69
CA PHE A 63 -7.91 -6.07 -4.01
C PHE A 63 -9.42 -6.14 -4.25
N GLU A 64 -10.11 -7.10 -3.66
CA GLU A 64 -11.55 -7.33 -3.82
C GLU A 64 -12.40 -6.32 -3.04
N LEU A 65 -11.93 -5.91 -1.86
CA LEU A 65 -12.71 -5.07 -0.93
C LEU A 65 -12.23 -3.62 -0.90
N GLY A 66 -10.97 -3.39 -1.24
CA GLY A 66 -10.33 -2.07 -1.13
C GLY A 66 -9.83 -1.75 0.27
#